data_AF-A0A6V7I731-F1
#
_entry.id   AF-A0A6V7I731-F1
#
_cell.length_a   1.000
_cell.length_b   1.000
_cell.length_c   1.000
_cell.angle_alpha   90.00
_cell.angle_beta   90.00
_cell.angle_gamma   90.00
#
_symmetry.space_group_name_H-M   'P 1'
#
loop_
_entity.id
_entity.type
_entity.pdbx_description
1 polymer ?
#
loop_
_entity_poly.entity_id
_entity_poly.type
_entity_poly.pdbx_seq_one_letter_code
_entity_poly.pdbx_strand_id
1 'polypeptide(L)'
;FLLGIFDGHGGNACAQVISKRLLHYISACLLPPEVLKQTLDLYKNPEQIRDHLLECFNDRTEFVPEIGKLYGETFLSFLKEVSNENSGRSNFQMEKALENAFLGLDRDISNEALTKLRRQIDGRTLSVAMSGSVAVVAHIDGPHLHVAGVGDCQAVLGVQS
;
A
#
# COMPACT_ATOMS: atom_id res chain seq x y z
N PHE A 1 10.18 -10.87 -1.42
CA PHE A 1 9.07 -10.87 -2.41
C PHE A 1 7.76 -10.54 -1.73
N LEU A 2 6.88 -9.84 -2.43
CA LEU A 2 5.50 -9.56 -2.01
C LEU A 2 4.54 -10.08 -3.07
N LEU A 3 3.56 -10.87 -2.67
CA LEU A 3 2.52 -11.42 -3.54
C LEU A 3 1.16 -11.13 -2.93
N GLY A 4 0.22 -10.62 -3.72
CA GLY A 4 -1.11 -10.25 -3.22
C GLY A 4 -2.24 -10.73 -4.11
N ILE A 5 -3.34 -11.16 -3.50
CA ILE A 5 -4.62 -11.42 -4.15
C ILE A 5 -5.65 -10.46 -3.56
N PHE A 6 -6.44 -9.84 -4.43
CA PHE A 6 -7.39 -8.79 -4.10
C PHE A 6 -8.74 -9.12 -4.74
N ASP A 7 -9.75 -9.37 -3.93
CA ASP A 7 -11.11 -9.69 -4.39
C ASP A 7 -12.06 -8.52 -4.11
N GLY A 8 -12.57 -7.91 -5.18
CA GLY A 8 -13.37 -6.69 -5.11
C GLY A 8 -14.88 -6.97 -5.09
N HIS A 9 -15.62 -6.21 -4.30
CA HIS A 9 -17.08 -6.28 -4.24
C HIS A 9 -17.71 -4.88 -4.24
N GLY A 10 -18.96 -4.77 -4.70
CA GLY A 10 -19.62 -3.46 -4.89
C GLY A 10 -18.98 -2.61 -6.00
N GLY A 11 -18.20 -3.25 -6.88
CA GLY A 11 -17.38 -2.61 -7.92
C GLY A 11 -15.96 -3.18 -7.91
N ASN A 12 -15.19 -2.95 -8.98
CA ASN A 12 -13.78 -3.37 -9.06
C ASN A 12 -12.80 -2.27 -8.65
N ALA A 13 -13.29 -1.06 -8.36
CA ALA A 13 -12.46 0.13 -8.17
C ALA A 13 -11.54 0.00 -6.95
N CYS A 14 -12.06 -0.43 -5.80
CA CYS A 14 -11.25 -0.67 -4.60
C CYS A 14 -10.15 -1.69 -4.85
N ALA A 15 -10.49 -2.88 -5.36
CA ALA A 15 -9.53 -3.94 -5.68
C ALA A 15 -8.40 -3.46 -6.62
N GLN A 16 -8.74 -2.74 -7.68
CA GLN A 16 -7.76 -2.18 -8.62
C GLN A 16 -6.83 -1.14 -7.98
N VAL A 17 -7.35 -0.32 -7.07
CA VAL A 17 -6.55 0.70 -6.38
C VAL A 17 -5.61 0.06 -5.37
N ILE A 18 -6.11 -0.86 -4.53
CA ILE A 18 -5.28 -1.49 -3.51
C ILE A 18 -4.24 -2.44 -4.12
N SER A 19 -4.55 -3.13 -5.22
CA SER A 19 -3.59 -4.04 -5.87
C SER A 19 -2.32 -3.35 -6.35
N LYS A 20 -2.41 -2.04 -6.64
CA LYS A 20 -1.29 -1.20 -7.08
C LYS A 20 -0.65 -0.37 -5.99
N ARG A 21 -1.28 -0.27 -4.81
CA ARG A 21 -0.83 0.64 -3.75
C ARG A 21 -0.34 -0.13 -2.53
N LEU A 22 -1.05 -1.17 -2.11
CA LEU A 22 -0.82 -1.83 -0.84
C LEU A 22 0.60 -2.37 -0.70
N LEU A 23 1.15 -2.97 -1.76
CA LEU A 23 2.51 -3.50 -1.71
C LEU A 23 3.55 -2.41 -1.45
N HIS A 24 3.37 -1.20 -2.01
CA HIS A 24 4.26 -0.07 -1.74
C HIS A 24 4.13 0.43 -0.29
N TYR A 25 2.92 0.47 0.26
CA TYR A 25 2.70 0.79 1.68
C TYR A 25 3.39 -0.24 2.59
N ILE A 26 3.28 -1.53 2.26
CA ILE A 26 3.99 -2.60 2.97
C ILE A 26 5.50 -2.37 2.86
N SER A 27 6.04 -2.18 1.66
CA SER A 27 7.48 -1.99 1.46
C SER A 27 8.03 -0.82 2.28
N ALA A 28 7.28 0.29 2.37
CA ALA A 28 7.65 1.44 3.18
C ALA A 28 7.75 1.12 4.67
N CYS A 29 6.82 0.32 5.21
CA CYS A 29 6.84 -0.08 6.61
C CYS A 29 7.92 -1.12 6.94
N LEU A 30 8.41 -1.87 5.95
CA LEU A 30 9.46 -2.86 6.12
C LEU A 30 10.87 -2.25 6.02
N LEU A 31 11.02 -1.06 5.44
CA LEU A 31 12.32 -0.43 5.28
C LEU A 31 12.97 -0.04 6.62
N PRO A 32 14.29 -0.22 6.76
CA PRO A 32 15.04 0.38 7.86
C PRO A 32 14.84 1.90 7.88
N PRO A 33 14.74 2.53 9.07
CA PRO A 33 14.44 3.96 9.20
C PRO A 33 15.46 4.85 8.47
N GLU A 34 16.73 4.46 8.47
CA GLU A 34 17.83 5.17 7.82
C GLU A 34 17.70 5.11 6.30
N VAL A 35 17.33 3.95 5.76
CA VAL A 35 17.11 3.75 4.33
C VAL A 35 15.90 4.57 3.88
N LEU A 36 14.79 4.52 4.63
CA LEU A 36 13.60 5.30 4.32
C LEU A 36 13.89 6.82 4.31
N LYS A 37 14.69 7.32 5.26
CA LYS A 37 15.14 8.72 5.27
C LYS A 37 15.98 9.05 4.04
N GLN A 38 16.96 8.21 3.70
CA GLN A 38 17.77 8.39 2.50
C GLN A 38 16.94 8.39 1.22
N THR A 39 15.95 7.51 1.11
CA THR A 39 15.02 7.47 -0.02
C THR A 39 14.22 8.77 -0.14
N LEU A 40 13.71 9.30 0.98
CA LEU A 40 12.97 10.56 1.01
C LEU A 40 13.83 11.80 0.70
N ASP A 41 15.12 11.76 1.03
CA ASP A 41 16.07 12.83 0.72
C ASP A 41 16.48 12.79 -0.76
N LEU A 42 16.68 11.59 -1.31
CA LEU A 42 17.11 11.37 -2.70
C LEU A 42 15.99 11.66 -3.71
N TYR A 43 14.77 11.25 -3.40
CA TYR A 43 13.63 11.35 -4.31
C TYR A 43 12.53 12.22 -3.71
N LYS A 44 12.13 13.25 -4.46
CA LYS A 44 11.01 14.13 -4.08
C LYS A 44 9.71 13.81 -4.80
N ASN A 45 9.78 13.07 -5.91
CA ASN A 45 8.61 12.63 -6.66
C ASN A 45 8.14 11.25 -6.13
N PRO A 46 6.87 11.10 -5.72
CA PRO A 46 6.33 9.82 -5.25
C PRO A 46 6.43 8.67 -6.27
N GLU A 47 6.38 8.95 -7.57
CA GLU A 47 6.53 7.94 -8.62
C GLU A 47 7.94 7.33 -8.60
N GLN A 48 8.96 8.18 -8.48
CA GLN A 48 10.36 7.73 -8.39
C GLN A 48 10.61 6.92 -7.11
N ILE A 49 10.01 7.33 -6.00
CA ILE A 49 10.09 6.56 -4.76
C ILE A 49 9.43 5.19 -4.96
N ARG A 50 8.22 5.15 -5.51
CA ARG A 50 7.47 3.91 -5.76
C ARG A 50 8.28 2.91 -6.58
N ASP A 51 8.84 3.38 -7.70
CA ASP A 51 9.61 2.56 -8.62
C ASP A 51 10.98 2.14 -8.04
N HIS A 52 11.53 2.92 -7.10
CA HIS A 52 12.72 2.54 -6.33
C HIS A 52 12.43 1.49 -5.26
N LEU A 53 11.25 1.55 -4.62
CA LEU A 53 10.88 0.65 -3.53
C LEU A 53 10.55 -0.76 -4.00
N LEU A 54 9.87 -0.89 -5.13
CA LEU A 54 9.41 -2.18 -5.64
C LEU A 54 9.52 -2.26 -7.16
N GLU A 55 10.01 -3.41 -7.63
CA GLU A 55 9.83 -3.86 -9.00
C GLU A 55 8.55 -4.70 -9.10
N CYS A 56 7.53 -4.19 -9.80
CA CYS A 56 6.26 -4.88 -9.98
C CYS A 56 6.26 -5.71 -11.26
N PHE A 57 5.93 -6.99 -11.15
CA PHE A 57 5.74 -7.86 -12.30
C PHE A 57 4.33 -7.71 -12.88
N ASN A 58 4.24 -7.62 -14.20
CA ASN A 58 2.97 -7.63 -14.93
C ASN A 58 2.04 -6.43 -14.62
N ASP A 59 2.60 -5.27 -14.28
CA ASP A 59 1.80 -4.04 -14.14
C ASP A 59 1.44 -3.49 -15.53
N ARG A 60 0.26 -3.88 -16.03
CA ARG A 60 -0.21 -3.53 -17.39
C ARG A 60 -1.10 -2.31 -17.44
N THR A 61 -1.35 -1.66 -16.31
CA THR A 61 -2.36 -0.61 -16.24
C THR A 61 -1.81 0.57 -15.48
N GLU A 62 -2.17 1.78 -15.88
CA GLU A 62 -1.80 3.00 -15.16
C GLU A 62 -3.04 3.68 -14.59
N PHE A 63 -2.86 4.43 -13.52
CA PHE A 63 -3.91 5.34 -13.08
C PHE A 63 -4.01 6.52 -14.05
N VAL A 64 -5.19 7.13 -14.11
CA VAL A 64 -5.34 8.41 -14.80
C VAL A 64 -4.43 9.44 -14.09
N PRO A 65 -3.66 10.28 -14.83
CA PRO A 65 -2.60 11.10 -14.24
C PRO A 65 -3.04 11.95 -13.04
N GLU A 66 -4.25 12.50 -13.08
CA GLU A 66 -4.82 13.32 -12.00
C GLU A 66 -5.02 12.53 -10.69
N ILE A 67 -5.43 11.26 -10.81
CA ILE A 67 -5.61 10.35 -9.69
C ILE A 67 -4.26 9.82 -9.23
N GLY A 68 -3.36 9.48 -10.17
CA GLY A 68 -2.00 9.06 -9.88
C GLY A 68 -1.25 10.09 -9.02
N LYS A 69 -1.37 11.37 -9.38
CA LYS A 69 -0.80 12.48 -8.59
C LYS A 69 -1.36 12.54 -7.18
N LEU A 70 -2.68 12.43 -7.01
CA LEU A 70 -3.32 12.40 -5.69
C LEU A 70 -2.76 11.25 -4.83
N TYR A 71 -2.73 10.04 -5.38
CA TYR A 71 -2.24 8.86 -4.68
C TYR A 71 -0.75 8.93 -4.36
N GLY A 72 0.03 9.60 -5.21
CA GLY A 72 1.43 9.88 -4.94
C GLY A 72 1.62 10.86 -3.77
N GLU A 73 0.81 11.93 -3.72
CA GLU A 73 0.87 12.92 -2.62
C GLU A 73 0.47 12.31 -1.27
N THR A 74 -0.54 11.44 -1.24
CA THR A 74 -0.95 10.73 -0.02
C THR A 74 0.09 9.70 0.40
N PHE A 75 0.63 8.93 -0.55
CA PHE A 75 1.72 8.00 -0.27
C PHE A 75 2.96 8.71 0.29
N LEU A 76 3.36 9.86 -0.26
CA LEU A 76 4.48 10.63 0.28
C LEU A 76 4.23 11.12 1.71
N SER A 77 2.98 11.46 2.04
CA SER A 77 2.59 11.84 3.40
C SER A 77 2.71 10.65 4.35
N PHE A 78 2.23 9.47 3.94
CA PHE A 78 2.39 8.22 4.67
C PHE A 78 3.87 7.88 4.93
N LEU A 79 4.76 7.99 3.92
CA LEU A 79 6.19 7.73 4.09
C LEU A 79 6.83 8.61 5.17
N LYS A 80 6.44 9.89 5.23
CA LYS A 80 6.93 10.83 6.25
C LYS A 80 6.43 10.45 7.64
N GLU A 81 5.18 10.01 7.76
CA GLU A 81 4.63 9.50 9.01
C GLU A 81 5.40 8.27 9.50
N VAL A 82 5.60 7.27 8.63
CA VAL A 82 6.38 6.06 8.96
C VAL A 82 7.81 6.42 9.38
N SER A 83 8.46 7.34 8.68
CA SER A 83 9.82 7.80 9.02
C SER A 83 9.90 8.48 10.40
N ASN A 84 8.88 9.26 10.75
CA ASN A 84 8.78 9.93 12.05
C ASN A 84 8.51 8.93 13.18
N GLU A 85 7.57 8.00 13.00
CA GLU A 85 7.23 6.98 14.00
C GLU A 85 8.40 6.03 14.30
N ASN A 86 9.19 5.71 13.27
CA ASN A 86 10.31 4.81 13.39
C ASN A 86 11.56 5.45 14.02
N SER A 87 11.64 6.78 14.09
CA SER A 87 12.80 7.51 14.64
C SER A 87 13.02 7.30 16.15
N GLY A 88 12.13 6.59 16.85
CA GLY A 88 12.23 6.29 18.29
C GLY A 88 11.96 4.84 18.68
N ARG A 89 11.76 3.91 17.72
CA ARG A 89 11.50 2.50 18.02
C ARG A 89 12.79 1.69 18.00
N SER A 90 13.06 0.96 19.08
CA SER A 90 14.26 0.11 19.19
C SER A 90 14.13 -1.25 18.51
N ASN A 91 12.90 -1.76 18.30
CA ASN A 91 12.66 -3.09 17.76
C ASN A 91 11.59 -3.09 16.65
N PHE A 92 11.97 -3.59 15.47
CA PHE A 92 11.06 -3.85 14.35
C PHE A 92 10.10 -5.02 14.67
N GLN A 93 8.83 -4.87 14.31
CA GLN A 93 7.79 -5.89 14.48
C GLN A 93 7.03 -6.07 13.16
N MET A 94 7.22 -7.22 12.52
CA MET A 94 6.64 -7.52 11.21
C MET A 94 5.10 -7.40 11.20
N GLU A 95 4.43 -7.94 12.22
CA GLU A 95 2.98 -7.86 12.37
C GLU A 95 2.48 -6.41 12.35
N LYS A 96 3.08 -5.54 13.17
CA LYS A 96 2.71 -4.11 13.25
C LYS A 96 3.04 -3.36 11.96
N ALA A 97 4.11 -3.73 11.27
CA ALA A 97 4.48 -3.12 10.00
C ALA A 97 3.41 -3.43 8.93
N LEU A 98 2.97 -4.69 8.86
CA LEU A 98 1.90 -5.11 7.95
C LEU A 98 0.56 -4.47 8.34
N GLU A 99 0.20 -4.48 9.62
CA GLU A 99 -1.01 -3.82 10.12
C GLU A 99 -1.04 -2.32 9.77
N ASN A 100 0.07 -1.60 10.02
CA ASN A 100 0.18 -0.19 9.72
C ASN A 100 0.05 0.10 8.21
N ALA A 101 0.58 -0.77 7.36
CA ALA A 101 0.43 -0.62 5.91
C ALA A 101 -1.03 -0.76 5.44
N PHE A 102 -1.75 -1.76 5.95
CA PHE A 102 -3.17 -1.96 5.61
C PHE A 102 -4.03 -0.81 6.12
N LEU A 103 -3.89 -0.45 7.40
CA LEU A 103 -4.65 0.65 8.02
C LEU A 103 -4.28 2.01 7.41
N GLY A 104 -3.01 2.23 7.09
CA GLY A 104 -2.52 3.44 6.46
C GLY A 104 -3.16 3.67 5.09
N LEU A 105 -3.20 2.64 4.24
CA LEU A 105 -3.84 2.74 2.93
C LEU A 105 -5.35 2.93 3.03
N ASP A 106 -6.04 2.20 3.91
CA ASP A 106 -7.49 2.34 4.10
C ASP A 106 -7.89 3.75 4.57
N ARG A 107 -7.12 4.30 5.52
CA ARG A 107 -7.26 5.68 5.99
C ARG A 107 -7.02 6.68 4.87
N ASP A 108 -6.02 6.47 4.03
CA ASP A 108 -5.74 7.35 2.89
C ASP A 108 -6.85 7.31 1.85
N ILE A 109 -7.40 6.13 1.51
CA ILE A 109 -8.55 6.00 0.61
C ILE A 109 -9.75 6.78 1.16
N SER A 110 -10.02 6.65 2.46
CA SER A 110 -11.09 7.39 3.14
C SER A 110 -10.87 8.90 3.07
N ASN A 111 -9.65 9.37 3.36
CA ASN A 111 -9.30 10.79 3.31
C ASN A 111 -9.36 11.36 1.88
N GLU A 112 -8.95 10.59 0.88
CA GLU A 112 -9.00 10.96 -0.53
C GLU A 112 -10.44 11.16 -1.02
N ALA A 113 -11.37 10.30 -0.59
CA ALA A 113 -12.79 10.45 -0.86
C ALA A 113 -13.38 11.70 -0.19
N LEU A 114 -13.07 11.93 1.09
CA LEU A 114 -13.58 13.08 1.86
C LEU A 114 -13.03 14.43 1.37
N THR A 115 -11.74 14.49 1.06
CA THR A 115 -11.07 15.72 0.59
C THR A 115 -11.65 16.20 -0.73
N LYS A 116 -12.07 15.27 -1.60
CA LYS A 116 -12.65 15.59 -2.90
C LYS A 116 -14.14 15.89 -2.89
N LEU A 117 -14.90 15.39 -1.91
CA LEU A 117 -16.29 15.80 -1.69
C LEU A 117 -16.42 17.33 -1.53
N ARG A 118 -15.38 17.97 -0.98
CA ARG A 118 -15.33 19.43 -0.78
C ARG A 118 -14.97 20.24 -2.04
N ARG A 119 -14.41 19.61 -3.09
CA ARG A 119 -13.82 20.31 -4.26
C ARG A 119 -14.54 20.05 -5.59
N GLN A 120 -15.68 19.34 -5.60
CA GLN A 120 -16.50 19.03 -6.79
C GLN A 120 -15.72 18.42 -7.98
N ILE A 121 -14.72 17.58 -7.72
CA ILE A 121 -13.97 16.91 -8.78
C ILE A 121 -13.98 15.40 -8.53
N ASP A 122 -14.52 14.69 -9.53
CA ASP A 122 -14.32 13.27 -9.84
C ASP A 122 -14.89 12.22 -8.87
N GLY A 123 -16.00 11.58 -9.28
CA GLY A 123 -16.65 10.48 -8.55
C GLY A 123 -15.85 9.19 -8.46
N ARG A 124 -14.66 9.11 -9.08
CA ARG A 124 -13.80 7.91 -9.04
C ARG A 124 -13.26 7.60 -7.64
N THR A 125 -12.75 8.58 -6.88
CA THR A 125 -12.26 8.31 -5.50
C THR A 125 -13.40 7.93 -4.56
N LEU A 126 -14.58 8.51 -4.76
CA LEU A 126 -15.78 8.12 -4.04
C LEU A 126 -16.19 6.69 -4.38
N SER A 127 -16.16 6.30 -5.66
CA SER A 127 -16.42 4.92 -6.09
C SER A 127 -15.44 3.92 -5.47
N VAL A 128 -14.16 4.29 -5.37
CA VAL A 128 -13.14 3.47 -4.69
C VAL A 128 -13.51 3.27 -3.22
N ALA A 129 -13.87 4.34 -2.49
CA ALA A 129 -14.23 4.25 -1.08
C ALA A 129 -15.61 3.61 -0.80
N MET A 130 -16.51 3.62 -1.78
CA MET A 130 -17.85 3.01 -1.67
C MET A 130 -17.89 1.56 -2.15
N SER A 131 -16.91 1.13 -2.95
CA SER A 131 -16.65 -0.28 -3.19
C SER A 131 -15.75 -0.85 -2.09
N GLY A 132 -15.65 -2.17 -2.00
CA GLY A 132 -14.78 -2.84 -1.06
C GLY A 132 -13.88 -3.85 -1.74
N SER A 133 -12.85 -4.27 -1.02
CA SER A 133 -12.00 -5.37 -1.46
C SER A 133 -11.44 -6.10 -0.26
N VAL A 134 -11.43 -7.42 -0.39
CA VAL A 134 -10.70 -8.34 0.45
C VAL A 134 -9.27 -8.43 -0.08
N ALA A 135 -8.30 -8.67 0.81
CA ALA A 135 -6.90 -8.79 0.43
C ALA A 135 -6.19 -9.87 1.23
N VAL A 136 -5.36 -10.67 0.57
CA VAL A 136 -4.35 -11.53 1.22
C VAL A 136 -3.01 -11.28 0.58
N VAL A 137 -1.99 -11.02 1.39
CA VAL A 137 -0.62 -10.73 0.96
C VAL A 137 0.35 -11.67 1.66
N ALA A 138 1.18 -12.34 0.87
CA ALA A 138 2.32 -13.12 1.34
C ALA A 138 3.60 -12.31 1.17
N HIS A 139 4.31 -12.13 2.29
CA HIS A 139 5.68 -11.61 2.33
C HIS A 139 6.65 -12.76 2.53
N ILE A 140 7.62 -12.87 1.62
CA ILE A 140 8.64 -13.93 1.63
C ILE A 140 10.01 -13.29 1.66
N ASP A 141 10.76 -13.54 2.73
CA ASP A 141 12.13 -13.09 2.91
C ASP A 141 13.02 -14.27 3.37
N GLY A 142 13.81 -14.81 2.44
CA GLY A 142 14.58 -16.04 2.68
C GLY A 142 13.68 -17.17 3.19
N PRO A 143 13.94 -17.72 4.40
CA PRO A 143 13.12 -18.78 5.01
C PRO A 143 11.87 -18.25 5.71
N HIS A 144 11.68 -16.94 5.83
CA HIS A 144 10.59 -16.32 6.56
C HIS A 144 9.39 -16.06 5.63
N LEU A 145 8.26 -16.71 5.95
CA LEU A 145 6.98 -16.49 5.31
C LEU A 145 6.03 -15.82 6.30
N HIS A 146 5.50 -14.66 5.92
CA HIS A 146 4.46 -13.95 6.65
C HIS A 146 3.24 -13.78 5.75
N VAL A 147 2.05 -14.01 6.30
CA VAL A 147 0.80 -13.84 5.58
C VAL A 147 -0.06 -12.84 6.34
N ALA A 148 -0.44 -11.75 5.69
CA ALA A 148 -1.41 -10.78 6.19
C ALA A 148 -2.67 -10.85 5.32
N GLY A 149 -3.83 -11.00 5.94
CA GLY A 149 -5.10 -11.09 5.24
C GLY A 149 -6.21 -10.34 5.96
N VAL A 150 -7.11 -9.74 5.18
CA VAL A 150 -8.32 -9.07 5.65
C VAL A 150 -9.48 -9.55 4.77
N GLY A 151 -10.47 -10.19 5.38
CA GLY A 151 -11.65 -10.76 4.74
C GLY A 151 -11.54 -12.28 4.54
N ASP A 152 -12.07 -12.81 3.43
CA ASP A 152 -12.25 -14.24 3.19
C ASP A 152 -11.29 -14.87 2.16
N CYS A 153 -10.36 -14.09 1.60
CA CYS A 153 -9.23 -14.63 0.81
C CYS A 153 -8.29 -15.46 1.70
N GLN A 154 -7.79 -16.58 1.16
CA GLN A 154 -6.94 -17.51 1.91
C GLN A 154 -5.61 -17.77 1.21
N ALA A 155 -4.57 -18.04 2.00
CA ALA A 155 -3.29 -18.57 1.53
C ALA A 155 -3.11 -19.99 2.09
N VAL A 156 -2.64 -20.91 1.24
CA VAL A 156 -2.44 -22.32 1.59
C VAL A 156 -0.98 -22.69 1.36
N LEU A 157 -0.36 -23.33 2.36
CA LEU A 157 1.00 -23.87 2.25
C LEU A 157 0.92 -25.35 1.88
N GLY A 158 1.34 -25.69 0.66
CA GLY A 158 1.49 -27.08 0.24
C GLY A 158 2.75 -27.68 0.84
N VAL A 159 2.62 -28.78 1.59
CA VAL A 159 3.75 -29.51 2.17
C VAL A 159 3.85 -30.87 1.48
N GLN A 160 5.03 -31.17 0.93
CA GLN A 160 5.34 -32.51 0.45
C GLN A 160 5.89 -33.35 1.61
N SER A 161 5.19 -34.43 1.93
CA SER A 161 5.55 -35.43 2.94
C SER A 161 6.15 -36.69 2.30
#